data_AF-A0A816DGD4-F1
#
_entry.id   AF-A0A816DGD4-F1
#
_cell.length_a   1.000
_cell.length_b   1.000
_cell.length_c   1.000
_cell.angle_alpha   90.00
_cell.angle_beta   90.00
_cell.angle_gamma   90.00
#
_symmetry.space_group_name_H-M   'P 1'
#
loop_
_entity.id
_entity.type
_entity.pdbx_description
1 polymer ?
#
loop_
_entity_poly.entity_id
_entity_poly.type
_entity_poly.pdbx_seq_one_letter_code
_entity_poly.pdbx_strand_id
1 'polypeptide(L)'
;MASASIMSSSNKSRTSGAAAKPIRLQLDPLRLHEPARKKLSTIETQRIMIVFDDLVQKMELIELLPIIAAHADLFKSVIDSESMNEINRHEQLKRAYEAHESLQSVMNIIEKLPQFENYTRRFGKSLSSNTSEQIAYHYYMQQSIRNVLRRLLHEQNRLEMIKRILQSNNLLPKQKEVMNVLKLLRDSAMERFLTTPLEEREKGEQIKSLNARLAANETVIAKLEKELNDAIADRDAEVCH
;
A
#
# COMPACT_ATOMS: atom_id res chain seq x y z
N MET A 1 -33.63 73.32 12.62
CA MET A 1 -34.97 73.53 12.05
C MET A 1 -35.57 72.18 11.73
N ALA A 2 -36.89 72.05 11.97
CA ALA A 2 -37.79 70.92 11.69
C ALA A 2 -37.73 69.71 12.65
N SER A 3 -38.64 69.79 13.62
CA SER A 3 -39.21 68.73 14.46
C SER A 3 -40.34 67.97 13.73
N ALA A 4 -40.59 66.72 14.12
CA ALA A 4 -41.91 66.05 14.32
C ALA A 4 -41.63 64.57 14.71
N SER A 5 -41.89 64.07 15.92
CA SER A 5 -43.17 63.73 16.60
C SER A 5 -44.11 62.83 15.78
N ILE A 6 -44.84 61.81 16.26
CA ILE A 6 -45.11 61.07 17.53
C ILE A 6 -45.92 59.80 17.08
N MET A 7 -46.20 58.86 18.01
CA MET A 7 -47.13 57.70 17.98
C MET A 7 -46.46 56.36 17.62
N SER A 8 -46.21 55.41 18.53
CA SER A 8 -47.01 54.76 19.58
C SER A 8 -48.23 53.98 19.06
N SER A 9 -48.13 52.65 19.08
CA SER A 9 -49.19 51.74 19.52
C SER A 9 -48.68 50.29 19.64
N SER A 10 -48.93 49.76 20.84
CA SER A 10 -48.89 48.38 21.31
C SER A 10 -49.20 47.28 20.29
N ASN A 11 -48.54 46.12 20.40
CA ASN A 11 -49.20 44.97 21.02
C ASN A 11 -48.25 43.85 21.45
N LYS A 12 -48.65 43.21 22.54
CA LYS A 12 -47.95 42.19 23.33
C LYS A 12 -48.59 40.83 23.02
N SER A 13 -47.81 39.85 22.57
CA SER A 13 -48.13 38.42 22.62
C SER A 13 -46.83 37.64 22.52
N ARG A 14 -46.29 37.08 23.62
CA ARG A 14 -46.46 35.68 24.03
C ARG A 14 -46.52 34.73 22.82
N THR A 15 -45.51 33.89 22.65
CA THR A 15 -45.62 32.42 22.86
C THR A 15 -44.28 31.72 22.64
N SER A 16 -43.98 30.81 23.58
CA SER A 16 -43.35 29.49 23.41
C SER A 16 -41.97 29.37 22.75
N GLY A 17 -41.05 28.82 23.54
CA GLY A 17 -39.76 28.34 23.06
C GLY A 17 -39.90 27.32 21.93
N ALA A 18 -39.10 27.52 20.89
CA ALA A 18 -38.68 26.47 19.99
C ALA A 18 -37.25 26.14 20.39
N ALA A 19 -37.08 25.02 21.10
CA ALA A 19 -35.78 24.39 21.24
C ALA A 19 -35.25 24.13 19.83
N ALA A 20 -34.21 24.87 19.44
CA ALA A 20 -33.50 24.62 18.20
C ALA A 20 -32.99 23.19 18.26
N LYS A 21 -33.62 22.30 17.48
CA LYS A 21 -33.13 20.93 17.29
C LYS A 21 -31.69 21.06 16.78
N PRO A 22 -30.70 20.43 17.44
CA PRO A 22 -29.33 20.52 16.97
C PRO A 22 -29.29 19.94 15.56
N ILE A 23 -28.85 20.74 14.61
CA ILE A 23 -28.54 20.30 13.25
C ILE A 23 -27.47 19.22 13.43
N ARG A 24 -27.87 17.95 13.34
CA ARG A 24 -26.93 16.85 13.18
C ARG A 24 -26.27 17.09 11.84
N LEU A 25 -25.08 17.67 11.85
CA LEU A 25 -24.19 17.71 10.71
C LEU A 25 -24.10 16.26 10.22
N GLN A 26 -24.79 15.95 9.13
CA GLN A 26 -24.58 14.69 8.44
C GLN A 26 -23.15 14.76 7.93
N LEU A 27 -22.23 14.18 8.71
CA LEU A 27 -20.89 13.93 8.24
C LEU A 27 -21.04 13.05 6.99
N ASP A 28 -20.52 13.57 5.88
CA ASP A 28 -20.46 12.88 4.60
C ASP A 28 -19.90 11.46 4.85
N PRO A 29 -20.63 10.39 4.50
CA PRO A 29 -20.18 9.02 4.70
C PRO A 29 -18.79 8.75 4.10
N LEU A 30 -18.40 9.52 3.08
CA LEU A 30 -17.09 9.42 2.43
C LEU A 30 -15.97 10.07 3.26
N ARG A 31 -16.29 11.04 4.13
CA ARG A 31 -15.35 11.64 5.08
C ARG A 31 -15.06 10.76 6.30
N LEU A 32 -15.75 9.62 6.45
CA LEU A 32 -15.51 8.66 7.52
C LEU A 32 -14.10 8.03 7.45
N HIS A 33 -13.52 7.97 6.25
CA HIS A 33 -12.28 7.25 6.01
C HIS A 33 -11.03 8.11 6.26
N GLU A 34 -11.09 9.41 5.99
CA GLU A 34 -9.91 10.25 6.14
C GLU A 34 -9.59 10.50 7.63
N PRO A 35 -8.33 10.37 8.05
CA PRO A 35 -7.93 10.77 9.39
C PRO A 35 -8.15 12.27 9.58
N ALA A 36 -8.59 12.69 10.77
CA ALA A 36 -8.84 14.11 11.05
C ALA A 36 -7.54 14.93 11.00
N ARG A 37 -6.40 14.29 11.30
CA ARG A 37 -5.07 14.87 11.23
C ARG A 37 -4.45 14.60 9.86
N LYS A 38 -3.81 15.63 9.30
CA LYS A 38 -3.03 15.54 8.05
C LYS A 38 -1.51 15.49 8.27
N LYS A 39 -1.05 15.60 9.52
CA LYS A 39 0.37 15.66 9.88
C LYS A 39 0.67 14.79 11.10
N LEU A 40 1.83 14.14 11.08
CA LEU A 40 2.34 13.33 12.19
C LEU A 40 2.78 14.24 13.35
N SER A 41 2.17 14.07 14.52
CA SER A 41 2.45 14.91 15.70
C SER A 41 3.65 14.46 16.52
N THR A 42 4.05 13.19 16.40
CA THR A 42 5.08 12.54 17.22
C THR A 42 6.36 12.32 16.42
N ILE A 43 7.50 12.59 17.06
CA ILE A 43 8.83 12.42 16.46
C ILE A 43 9.08 10.95 16.08
N GLU A 44 8.66 10.00 16.92
CA GLU A 44 8.84 8.57 16.62
C GLU A 44 8.10 8.13 15.36
N THR A 45 6.90 8.65 15.16
CA THR A 45 6.09 8.31 14.01
C THR A 45 6.64 8.95 12.72
N GLN A 46 7.19 10.16 12.82
CA GLN A 46 7.94 10.78 11.72
C GLN A 46 9.19 9.96 11.37
N ARG A 47 9.94 9.45 12.36
CA ARG A 47 11.11 8.59 12.15
C ARG A 47 10.74 7.28 11.45
N ILE A 48 9.66 6.62 11.90
CA ILE A 48 9.15 5.40 11.24
C ILE A 48 8.79 5.70 9.78
N MET A 49 8.16 6.85 9.50
CA MET A 49 7.82 7.23 8.13
C MET A 49 9.06 7.45 7.26
N ILE A 50 10.09 8.10 7.79
CA ILE A 50 11.38 8.26 7.08
C ILE A 50 11.98 6.89 6.76
N VAL A 51 11.91 5.92 7.68
CA VAL A 51 12.38 4.54 7.41
C VAL A 51 11.58 3.90 6.26
N PHE A 52 10.26 4.08 6.21
CA PHE A 52 9.46 3.58 5.08
C PHE A 52 9.85 4.25 3.76
N ASP A 53 10.01 5.58 3.75
CA ASP A 53 10.39 6.32 2.56
C ASP A 53 11.81 5.89 2.08
N ASP A 54 12.75 5.66 3.01
CA ASP A 54 14.07 5.10 2.73
C ASP A 54 14.01 3.68 2.16
N LEU A 55 13.13 2.83 2.70
CA LEU A 55 12.92 1.47 2.20
C LEU A 55 12.37 1.48 0.79
N VAL A 56 11.40 2.36 0.49
CA VAL A 56 10.87 2.55 -0.86
C VAL A 56 11.99 2.93 -1.81
N GLN A 57 12.82 3.92 -1.47
CA GLN A 57 13.94 4.34 -2.34
C GLN A 57 14.96 3.22 -2.57
N LYS A 58 15.33 2.48 -1.52
CA LYS A 58 16.28 1.36 -1.62
C LYS A 58 15.73 0.25 -2.49
N MET A 59 14.47 -0.12 -2.32
CA MET A 59 13.82 -1.16 -3.12
C MET A 59 13.67 -0.74 -4.58
N GLU A 60 13.27 0.52 -4.84
CA GLU A 60 13.23 1.07 -6.20
C GLU A 60 14.60 0.99 -6.85
N LEU A 61 15.66 1.36 -6.14
CA LEU A 61 17.01 1.30 -6.70
C LEU A 61 17.46 -0.13 -7.01
N ILE A 62 17.19 -1.09 -6.11
CA ILE A 62 17.52 -2.51 -6.32
C ILE A 62 16.82 -3.06 -7.57
N GLU A 63 15.56 -2.68 -7.79
CA GLU A 63 14.79 -3.08 -8.99
C GLU A 63 15.41 -2.54 -10.28
N LEU A 64 16.03 -1.36 -10.22
CA LEU A 64 16.66 -0.75 -11.39
C LEU A 64 18.06 -1.31 -11.71
N LEU A 65 18.73 -1.99 -10.78
CA LEU A 65 20.11 -2.49 -10.98
C LEU A 65 20.30 -3.35 -12.22
N PRO A 66 19.43 -4.32 -12.56
CA PRO A 66 19.61 -5.14 -13.77
C PRO A 66 19.53 -4.30 -15.05
N ILE A 67 18.67 -3.28 -15.07
CA ILE A 67 18.49 -2.39 -16.23
C ILE A 67 19.69 -1.47 -16.38
N ILE A 68 20.20 -0.95 -15.25
CA ILE A 68 21.42 -0.15 -15.20
C ILE A 68 22.63 -0.96 -15.70
N ALA A 69 22.77 -2.19 -15.23
CA ALA A 69 23.85 -3.09 -15.67
C ALA A 69 23.76 -3.43 -17.17
N ALA A 70 22.54 -3.63 -17.69
CA ALA A 70 22.32 -3.92 -19.10
C ALA A 70 22.60 -2.72 -20.03
N HIS A 71 22.44 -1.48 -19.53
CA HIS A 71 22.59 -0.25 -20.31
C HIS A 71 23.64 0.70 -19.70
N ALA A 72 24.78 0.15 -19.30
CA ALA A 72 25.85 0.87 -18.62
C ALA A 72 26.26 2.18 -19.31
N ASP A 73 26.25 2.21 -20.65
CA ASP A 73 26.63 3.38 -21.45
C ASP A 73 25.75 4.61 -21.19
N LEU A 74 24.47 4.41 -20.88
CA LEU A 74 23.52 5.50 -20.61
C LEU A 74 23.78 6.19 -19.27
N PHE A 75 24.45 5.51 -18.34
CA PHE A 75 24.64 5.97 -16.97
C PHE A 75 26.04 6.50 -16.69
N LYS A 76 26.95 6.52 -17.67
CA LYS A 76 28.34 6.99 -17.53
C LYS A 76 28.47 8.41 -16.97
N SER A 77 27.47 9.27 -17.18
CA SER A 77 27.45 10.64 -16.67
C SER A 77 26.96 10.77 -15.23
N VAL A 78 26.27 9.76 -14.70
CA VAL A 78 25.60 9.81 -13.38
C VAL A 78 26.20 8.79 -12.40
N ILE A 79 26.75 7.69 -12.91
CA ILE A 79 27.34 6.62 -12.12
C ILE A 79 28.81 6.49 -12.54
N ASP A 80 29.70 6.67 -11.57
CA ASP A 80 31.13 6.51 -11.75
C ASP A 80 31.50 5.05 -12.04
N SER A 81 32.69 4.85 -12.61
CA SER A 81 33.16 3.51 -13.00
C SER A 81 33.30 2.56 -11.82
N GLU A 82 33.64 3.05 -10.63
CA GLU A 82 33.76 2.21 -9.43
C GLU A 82 32.38 1.73 -8.96
N SER A 83 31.39 2.62 -8.91
CA SER A 83 30.00 2.24 -8.61
C SER A 83 29.41 1.31 -9.66
N MET A 84 29.68 1.54 -10.95
CA MET A 84 29.25 0.61 -12.01
C MET A 84 29.88 -0.78 -11.85
N ASN A 85 31.15 -0.86 -11.44
CA ASN A 85 31.79 -2.14 -11.14
C ASN A 85 31.12 -2.88 -9.97
N GLU A 86 30.72 -2.16 -8.92
CA GLU A 86 29.96 -2.76 -7.81
C GLU A 86 28.59 -3.28 -8.24
N ILE A 87 27.88 -2.55 -9.10
CA ILE A 87 26.60 -3.02 -9.67
C ILE A 87 26.82 -4.30 -10.48
N ASN A 88 27.86 -4.33 -11.33
CA ASN A 88 28.18 -5.50 -12.13
C ASN A 88 28.59 -6.71 -11.26
N ARG A 89 29.33 -6.50 -10.18
CA ARG A 89 29.66 -7.55 -9.21
C ARG A 89 28.40 -8.09 -8.52
N HIS A 90 27.48 -7.21 -8.12
CA HIS A 90 26.21 -7.62 -7.55
C HIS A 90 25.38 -8.47 -8.53
N GLU A 91 25.26 -8.04 -9.79
CA GLU A 91 24.54 -8.80 -10.82
C GLU A 91 25.19 -10.15 -11.13
N GLN A 92 26.52 -10.23 -11.14
CA GLN A 92 27.24 -11.51 -11.27
C GLN A 92 26.95 -12.44 -10.09
N LEU A 93 26.98 -11.91 -8.86
CA LEU A 93 26.67 -12.68 -7.65
C LEU A 93 25.23 -13.18 -7.66
N LYS A 94 24.28 -12.33 -8.07
CA LYS A 94 22.86 -12.69 -8.22
C LYS A 94 22.68 -13.85 -9.21
N ARG A 95 23.28 -13.76 -10.40
CA ARG A 95 23.22 -14.84 -11.40
C ARG A 95 23.84 -16.15 -10.88
N ALA A 96 24.96 -16.07 -10.16
CA ALA A 96 25.58 -17.25 -9.56
C ALA A 96 24.67 -17.91 -8.51
N TYR A 97 23.98 -17.11 -7.70
CA TYR A 97 23.01 -17.58 -6.72
C TYR A 97 21.78 -18.24 -7.38
N GLU A 98 21.18 -17.60 -8.39
CA GLU A 98 20.04 -18.14 -9.14
C GLU A 98 20.39 -19.47 -9.85
N ALA A 99 21.62 -19.57 -10.38
CA ALA A 99 22.13 -20.81 -10.97
C ALA A 99 22.29 -21.92 -9.92
N HIS A 100 22.82 -21.59 -8.74
CA HIS A 100 22.94 -22.53 -7.63
C HIS A 100 21.56 -23.03 -7.17
N GLU A 101 20.58 -22.12 -6.99
CA GLU A 101 19.22 -22.48 -6.62
C GLU A 101 18.54 -23.40 -7.66
N SER A 102 18.74 -23.08 -8.94
CA SER A 102 18.23 -23.91 -10.05
C SER A 102 18.84 -25.32 -10.03
N LEU A 103 20.16 -25.43 -9.78
CA LEU A 103 20.84 -26.73 -9.66
C LEU A 103 20.35 -27.53 -8.46
N GLN A 104 20.14 -26.89 -7.31
CA GLN A 104 19.59 -27.53 -6.11
C GLN A 104 18.18 -28.07 -6.38
N SER A 105 17.34 -27.31 -7.09
CA SER A 105 16.01 -27.77 -7.49
C SER A 105 16.06 -29.04 -8.36
N VAL A 106 16.96 -29.07 -9.36
CA VAL A 106 17.18 -30.25 -10.20
C VAL A 106 17.70 -31.44 -9.39
N MET A 107 18.65 -31.21 -8.48
CA MET A 107 19.21 -32.25 -7.63
C MET A 107 18.14 -32.86 -6.71
N ASN A 108 17.28 -32.04 -6.11
CA ASN A 108 16.14 -32.49 -5.31
C ASN A 108 15.14 -33.36 -6.10
N ILE A 109 14.98 -33.09 -7.41
CA ILE A 109 14.13 -33.92 -8.28
C ILE A 109 14.82 -35.26 -8.55
N ILE A 110 16.12 -35.26 -8.84
CA ILE A 110 16.90 -36.48 -9.10
C ILE A 110 16.95 -37.38 -7.87
N GLU A 111 17.12 -36.82 -6.66
CA GLU A 111 17.13 -37.58 -5.41
C GLU A 111 15.82 -38.34 -5.15
N LYS A 112 14.69 -37.84 -5.68
CA LYS A 112 13.36 -38.46 -5.53
C LYS A 112 13.07 -39.53 -6.59
N LEU A 113 13.97 -39.76 -7.56
CA LEU A 113 13.78 -40.77 -8.59
C LEU A 113 14.21 -42.16 -8.09
N PRO A 114 13.36 -43.21 -8.23
CA PRO A 114 13.63 -44.56 -7.71
C PRO A 114 14.92 -45.17 -8.25
N GLN A 115 15.30 -44.85 -9.50
CA GLN A 115 16.50 -45.39 -10.14
C GLN A 115 17.84 -44.84 -9.60
N PHE A 116 17.83 -43.80 -8.76
CA PHE A 116 19.05 -43.13 -8.28
C PHE A 116 19.35 -43.32 -6.78
N GLU A 117 18.56 -44.15 -6.08
CA GLU A 117 18.70 -44.40 -4.62
C GLU A 117 20.09 -44.90 -4.21
N ASN A 118 20.82 -45.57 -5.10
CA ASN A 118 22.19 -46.05 -4.87
C ASN A 118 23.29 -45.03 -5.24
N TYR A 119 22.99 -44.03 -6.06
CA TYR A 119 23.93 -42.97 -6.47
C TYR A 119 24.04 -41.86 -5.42
N THR A 120 22.93 -41.51 -4.79
CA THR A 120 22.84 -40.44 -3.78
C THR A 120 23.65 -40.74 -2.52
N ARG A 121 23.83 -42.02 -2.16
CA ARG A 121 24.66 -42.44 -1.01
C ARG A 121 26.15 -42.08 -1.14
N ARG A 122 26.68 -41.95 -2.37
CA ARG A 122 28.07 -41.52 -2.63
C ARG A 122 28.26 -40.01 -2.52
N PHE A 123 27.22 -39.21 -2.80
CA PHE A 123 27.26 -37.75 -2.81
C PHE A 123 26.64 -37.11 -1.56
N GLY A 124 25.93 -37.88 -0.71
CA GLY A 124 25.21 -37.38 0.48
C GLY A 124 26.05 -36.65 1.54
N LYS A 125 27.40 -36.73 1.46
CA LYS A 125 28.29 -35.94 2.33
C LYS A 125 28.51 -34.49 1.83
N SER A 126 28.14 -34.18 0.59
CA SER A 126 28.09 -32.80 0.07
C SER A 126 26.77 -32.10 0.42
N LEU A 127 25.70 -32.83 0.73
CA LEU A 127 24.40 -32.22 1.06
C LEU A 127 24.40 -31.49 2.41
N SER A 128 25.35 -31.79 3.31
CA SER A 128 25.57 -31.04 4.54
C SER A 128 26.32 -29.70 4.33
N SER A 129 26.89 -29.44 3.15
CA SER A 129 27.48 -28.13 2.83
C SER A 129 26.46 -27.12 2.32
N ASN A 130 25.26 -27.57 1.94
CA ASN A 130 24.19 -26.72 1.40
C ASN A 130 23.78 -25.60 2.36
N THR A 131 23.67 -25.84 3.66
CA THR A 131 23.26 -24.80 4.62
C THR A 131 24.36 -23.76 4.81
N SER A 132 25.63 -24.19 4.91
CA SER A 132 26.77 -23.28 5.03
C SER A 132 26.97 -22.44 3.76
N GLU A 133 26.80 -23.04 2.59
CA GLU A 133 26.88 -22.34 1.30
C GLU A 133 25.73 -21.34 1.13
N GLN A 134 24.50 -21.72 1.48
CA GLN A 134 23.35 -20.82 1.46
C GLN A 134 23.52 -19.63 2.41
N ILE A 135 24.05 -19.85 3.62
CA ILE A 135 24.38 -18.78 4.56
C ILE A 135 25.44 -17.83 3.97
N ALA A 136 26.47 -18.38 3.32
CA ALA A 136 27.50 -17.59 2.68
C ALA A 136 26.92 -16.74 1.53
N TYR A 137 26.11 -17.32 0.65
CA TYR A 137 25.44 -16.57 -0.42
C TYR A 137 24.54 -15.47 0.12
N HIS A 138 23.74 -15.75 1.15
CA HIS A 138 22.90 -14.75 1.80
C HIS A 138 23.74 -13.58 2.34
N TYR A 139 24.84 -13.88 3.03
CA TYR A 139 25.74 -12.86 3.54
C TYR A 139 26.37 -12.02 2.42
N TYR A 140 26.93 -12.65 1.38
CA TYR A 140 27.53 -11.91 0.25
C TYR A 140 26.51 -11.07 -0.51
N MET A 141 25.29 -11.59 -0.68
CA MET A 141 24.20 -10.86 -1.32
C MET A 141 23.84 -9.62 -0.50
N GLN A 142 23.70 -9.76 0.82
CA GLN A 142 23.46 -8.63 1.72
C GLN A 142 24.58 -7.58 1.66
N GLN A 143 25.85 -8.00 1.68
CA GLN A 143 26.97 -7.07 1.61
C GLN A 143 27.05 -6.36 0.26
N SER A 144 26.84 -7.08 -0.85
CA SER A 144 26.87 -6.49 -2.19
C SER A 144 25.77 -5.44 -2.36
N ILE A 145 24.53 -5.74 -1.93
CA ILE A 145 23.42 -4.77 -1.94
C ILE A 145 23.76 -3.58 -1.06
N ARG A 146 24.27 -3.81 0.16
CA ARG A 146 24.65 -2.73 1.08
C ARG A 146 25.71 -1.82 0.48
N ASN A 147 26.71 -2.38 -0.20
CA ASN A 147 27.78 -1.64 -0.85
C ASN A 147 27.25 -0.79 -2.00
N VAL A 148 26.42 -1.39 -2.86
CA VAL A 148 25.77 -0.69 -3.99
C VAL A 148 24.87 0.44 -3.47
N LEU A 149 23.98 0.15 -2.53
CA LEU A 149 23.09 1.15 -1.93
C LEU A 149 23.86 2.29 -1.26
N ARG A 150 24.91 1.97 -0.49
CA ARG A 150 25.75 2.99 0.15
C ARG A 150 26.38 3.90 -0.89
N ARG A 151 26.93 3.34 -1.96
CA ARG A 151 27.55 4.12 -3.03
C ARG A 151 26.54 4.96 -3.76
N LEU A 152 25.40 4.38 -4.16
CA LEU A 152 24.38 4.99 -5.01
C LEU A 152 23.40 5.92 -4.27
N LEU A 153 23.24 5.79 -2.97
CA LEU A 153 22.40 6.70 -2.16
C LEU A 153 23.21 7.75 -1.39
N HIS A 154 24.55 7.74 -1.48
CA HIS A 154 25.39 8.79 -0.89
C HIS A 154 25.08 10.19 -1.45
N GLU A 155 24.82 10.28 -2.76
CA GLU A 155 24.46 11.52 -3.43
C GLU A 155 22.94 11.70 -3.47
N GLN A 156 22.47 12.74 -2.78
CA GLN A 156 21.09 13.17 -2.83
C GLN A 156 20.69 13.40 -4.30
N ASN A 157 19.58 12.80 -4.72
CA ASN A 157 18.98 12.88 -6.08
C ASN A 157 19.54 11.95 -7.16
N ARG A 158 20.58 11.14 -6.92
CA ARG A 158 21.10 10.24 -7.97
C ARG A 158 20.05 9.23 -8.46
N LEU A 159 19.22 8.69 -7.57
CA LEU A 159 18.09 7.84 -7.94
C LEU A 159 17.12 8.54 -8.89
N GLU A 160 16.83 9.82 -8.66
CA GLU A 160 15.93 10.60 -9.52
C GLU A 160 16.57 10.89 -10.89
N MET A 161 17.89 11.11 -10.96
CA MET A 161 18.61 11.23 -12.23
C MET A 161 18.56 9.92 -13.03
N ILE A 162 18.80 8.79 -12.36
CA ILE A 162 18.68 7.45 -12.96
C ILE A 162 17.27 7.23 -13.53
N LYS A 163 16.23 7.57 -12.76
CA LYS A 163 14.83 7.47 -13.22
C LYS A 163 14.58 8.35 -14.45
N ARG A 164 15.07 9.58 -14.49
CA ARG A 164 14.90 10.47 -15.65
C ARG A 164 15.58 9.91 -16.92
N ILE A 165 16.77 9.34 -16.78
CA ILE A 165 17.46 8.66 -17.89
C ILE A 165 16.61 7.49 -18.39
N LEU A 166 16.10 6.66 -17.48
CA LEU A 166 15.25 5.52 -17.83
C LEU A 166 13.92 5.93 -18.49
N GLN A 167 13.30 7.01 -18.01
CA GLN A 167 12.08 7.59 -18.60
C GLN A 167 12.33 8.04 -20.04
N SER A 168 13.42 8.79 -20.25
CA SER A 168 13.78 9.32 -21.56
C SER A 168 14.07 8.22 -22.58
N ASN A 169 14.49 7.04 -22.13
CA ASN A 169 14.81 5.89 -22.97
C ASN A 169 13.69 4.83 -23.00
N ASN A 170 12.53 5.05 -22.38
CA ASN A 170 11.43 4.08 -22.26
C ASN A 170 11.82 2.73 -21.62
N LEU A 171 12.81 2.73 -20.72
CA LEU A 171 13.37 1.53 -20.08
C LEU A 171 12.84 1.31 -18.65
N LEU A 172 11.81 2.03 -18.22
CA LEU A 172 11.28 1.87 -16.87
C LEU A 172 10.56 0.52 -16.71
N PRO A 173 10.85 -0.22 -15.62
CA PRO A 173 10.19 -1.50 -15.37
C PRO A 173 8.67 -1.31 -15.22
N LYS A 174 7.93 -2.20 -15.89
CA LYS A 174 6.46 -2.20 -15.89
C LYS A 174 5.87 -2.97 -14.71
N GLN A 175 6.58 -3.97 -14.16
CA GLN A 175 6.11 -4.83 -13.08
C GLN A 175 6.51 -4.28 -11.72
N LYS A 176 5.50 -4.02 -10.87
CA LYS A 176 5.64 -3.20 -9.65
C LYS A 176 5.00 -3.84 -8.43
N GLU A 177 4.71 -5.14 -8.43
CA GLU A 177 3.87 -5.74 -7.38
C GLU A 177 4.45 -5.54 -5.97
N VAL A 178 5.72 -5.87 -5.76
CA VAL A 178 6.40 -5.66 -4.47
C VAL A 178 6.46 -4.18 -4.11
N MET A 179 6.79 -3.32 -5.07
CA MET A 179 6.85 -1.87 -4.85
C MET A 179 5.48 -1.26 -4.50
N ASN A 180 4.41 -1.75 -5.13
CA ASN A 180 3.05 -1.32 -4.87
C ASN A 180 2.61 -1.76 -3.48
N VAL A 181 2.92 -3.00 -3.08
CA VAL A 181 2.64 -3.49 -1.73
C VAL A 181 3.39 -2.68 -0.67
N LEU A 182 4.66 -2.33 -0.92
CA LEU A 182 5.43 -1.51 0.02
C LEU A 182 4.87 -0.08 0.14
N LYS A 183 4.47 0.53 -0.98
CA LYS A 183 3.81 1.85 -0.98
C LYS A 183 2.46 1.80 -0.26
N LEU A 184 1.67 0.75 -0.50
CA LEU A 184 0.40 0.52 0.20
C LEU A 184 0.61 0.35 1.71
N LEU A 185 1.64 -0.40 2.13
CA LEU A 185 1.98 -0.57 3.54
C LEU A 185 2.37 0.76 4.19
N ARG A 186 3.20 1.55 3.50
CA ARG A 186 3.60 2.89 3.95
C ARG A 186 2.39 3.80 4.12
N ASP A 187 1.47 3.80 3.16
CA ASP A 187 0.28 4.64 3.19
C ASP A 187 -0.72 4.18 4.26
N SER A 188 -0.89 2.88 4.45
CA SER A 188 -1.70 2.33 5.55
C SER A 188 -1.10 2.65 6.93
N ALA A 189 0.23 2.59 7.06
CA ALA A 189 0.91 3.00 8.29
C ALA A 189 0.70 4.50 8.55
N MET A 190 0.83 5.35 7.52
CA MET A 190 0.56 6.78 7.62
C MET A 190 -0.87 7.05 8.10
N GLU A 191 -1.86 6.39 7.50
CA GLU A 191 -3.26 6.51 7.91
C GLU A 191 -3.44 6.17 9.40
N ARG A 192 -2.92 5.02 9.83
CA ARG A 192 -3.00 4.56 11.23
C ARG A 192 -2.30 5.50 12.22
N PHE A 193 -1.22 6.12 11.77
CA PHE A 193 -0.47 7.09 12.56
C PHE A 193 -1.16 8.45 12.68
N LEU A 194 -2.05 8.77 11.75
CA LEU A 194 -2.86 9.99 11.77
C LEU A 194 -4.18 9.80 12.52
N THR A 195 -4.68 8.57 12.64
CA THR A 195 -5.89 8.23 13.40
C THR A 195 -5.64 8.21 14.90
N THR A 196 -6.48 8.91 15.67
CA THR A 196 -6.44 8.82 17.14
C THR A 196 -7.30 7.64 17.64
N PRO A 197 -7.03 7.08 18.85
CA PRO A 197 -7.84 6.01 19.41
C PRO A 197 -9.31 6.40 19.63
N LEU A 198 -9.58 7.70 19.82
CA LEU A 198 -10.95 8.21 19.91
C LEU A 198 -11.63 8.21 18.54
N GLU A 199 -10.95 8.71 17.51
CA GLU A 199 -11.45 8.66 16.13
C GLU A 199 -11.75 7.21 15.70
N GLU A 200 -10.90 6.25 16.06
CA GLU A 200 -11.13 4.83 15.74
C GLU A 200 -12.39 4.26 16.42
N ARG A 201 -12.65 4.64 17.67
CA ARG A 201 -13.88 4.26 18.39
C ARG A 201 -15.12 4.91 17.77
N GLU A 202 -15.07 6.21 17.50
CA GLU A 202 -16.17 6.95 16.87
C GLU A 202 -16.50 6.38 15.49
N LYS A 203 -15.48 6.07 14.67
CA LYS A 203 -15.65 5.36 13.39
C LYS A 203 -16.34 4.01 13.59
N GLY A 204 -15.90 3.22 14.57
CA GLY A 204 -16.51 1.92 14.89
C GLY A 204 -17.98 2.01 15.30
N GLU A 205 -18.35 3.00 16.11
CA GLU A 205 -19.74 3.25 16.51
C GLU A 205 -20.60 3.73 15.34
N GLN A 206 -20.07 4.59 14.48
CA GLN A 206 -20.75 5.06 13.28
C GLN A 206 -20.98 3.93 12.26
N ILE A 207 -19.99 3.05 12.03
CA ILE A 207 -20.14 1.87 11.17
C ILE A 207 -21.24 0.94 11.72
N LYS A 208 -21.25 0.69 13.03
CA LYS A 208 -22.31 -0.13 13.66
C LYS A 208 -23.70 0.49 13.45
N SER A 209 -23.81 1.81 13.60
CA SER A 209 -25.07 2.52 13.36
C SER A 209 -25.51 2.45 11.90
N LEU A 210 -24.58 2.60 10.95
CA LEU A 210 -24.85 2.46 9.52
C LEU A 210 -25.30 1.04 9.16
N ASN A 211 -24.62 0.01 9.68
CA ASN A 211 -25.01 -1.39 9.47
C ASN A 211 -26.41 -1.68 10.00
N ALA A 212 -26.76 -1.16 11.19
CA ALA A 212 -28.10 -1.31 11.74
C ALA A 212 -29.17 -0.65 10.85
N ARG A 213 -28.87 0.52 10.28
CA ARG A 213 -29.77 1.20 9.33
C ARG A 213 -29.87 0.46 8.01
N LEU A 214 -28.77 -0.09 7.49
CA LEU A 214 -28.76 -0.91 6.28
C LEU A 214 -29.63 -2.15 6.47
N ALA A 215 -29.47 -2.88 7.57
CA ALA A 215 -30.32 -4.03 7.89
C ALA A 215 -31.80 -3.65 8.00
N ALA A 216 -32.13 -2.53 8.66
CA ALA A 216 -33.51 -2.04 8.71
C ALA A 216 -34.05 -1.70 7.31
N ASN A 217 -33.24 -1.04 6.48
CA ASN A 217 -33.63 -0.71 5.10
C ASN A 217 -33.84 -1.98 4.24
N GLU A 218 -32.99 -3.00 4.38
CA GLU A 218 -33.16 -4.30 3.70
C GLU A 218 -34.51 -4.95 4.06
N THR A 219 -34.92 -4.89 5.33
CA THR A 219 -36.25 -5.42 5.72
C THR A 219 -37.40 -4.64 5.11
N VAL A 220 -37.28 -3.31 5.01
CA VAL A 220 -38.30 -2.45 4.37
C VAL A 220 -38.36 -2.71 2.87
N ILE A 221 -37.22 -2.84 2.20
CA ILE A 221 -37.14 -3.18 0.78
C ILE A 221 -37.81 -4.53 0.54
N ALA A 222 -37.49 -5.56 1.32
CA ALA A 222 -38.11 -6.88 1.18
C ALA A 222 -39.63 -6.85 1.38
N LYS A 223 -40.13 -6.03 2.31
CA LYS A 223 -41.58 -5.85 2.53
C LYS A 223 -42.24 -5.17 1.34
N LEU A 224 -41.63 -4.10 0.81
CA LEU A 224 -42.14 -3.37 -0.34
C LEU A 224 -42.10 -4.20 -1.62
N GLU A 225 -41.05 -5.00 -1.82
CA GLU A 225 -40.96 -5.95 -2.94
C GLU A 225 -42.06 -7.00 -2.86
N LYS A 226 -42.36 -7.51 -1.65
CA LYS A 226 -43.48 -8.42 -1.46
C LYS A 226 -44.82 -7.75 -1.79
N GLU A 227 -45.08 -6.56 -1.24
CA GLU A 227 -46.32 -5.81 -1.49
C GLU A 227 -46.49 -5.48 -2.99
N LEU A 228 -45.41 -5.14 -3.68
CA LEU A 228 -45.41 -4.90 -5.11
C LEU A 228 -45.75 -6.17 -5.90
N ASN A 229 -45.17 -7.32 -5.54
CA ASN A 229 -45.45 -8.59 -6.20
C ASN A 229 -46.91 -9.04 -5.97
N ASP A 230 -47.41 -8.87 -4.75
CA ASP A 230 -48.80 -9.16 -4.41
C ASP A 230 -49.76 -8.27 -5.24
N ALA A 231 -49.48 -6.97 -5.35
CA ALA A 231 -50.27 -6.04 -6.16
C ALA A 231 -50.20 -6.31 -7.68
N ILE A 232 -49.05 -6.77 -8.19
CA ILE A 232 -48.92 -7.20 -9.59
C ILE A 232 -49.75 -8.46 -9.84
N ALA A 233 -49.70 -9.43 -8.93
CA ALA A 233 -50.48 -10.66 -9.04
C ALA A 233 -51.99 -10.39 -9.01
N ASP A 234 -52.45 -9.50 -8.14
CA ASP A 234 -53.87 -9.09 -8.07
C ASP A 234 -54.31 -8.42 -9.38
N ARG A 235 -53.50 -7.49 -9.92
CA ARG A 235 -53.79 -6.86 -11.22
C ARG A 235 -53.84 -7.90 -12.35
N ASP A 236 -52.90 -8.83 -12.39
CA ASP A 236 -52.85 -9.85 -13.44
C ASP A 236 -54.04 -10.83 -13.34
N ALA A 237 -54.52 -11.11 -12.13
CA ALA A 237 -55.74 -11.87 -11.90
C ALA A 237 -57.01 -11.13 -12.38
N GLU A 238 -57.07 -9.81 -12.19
CA GLU A 238 -58.16 -8.97 -12.70
C GLU A 238 -58.17 -8.84 -14.23
N VAL A 239 -57.01 -8.88 -14.89
CA VAL A 239 -56.90 -8.79 -16.36
C VAL A 239 -57.19 -10.12 -17.06
N CYS A 240 -57.13 -11.26 -16.36
CA CYS A 240 -57.47 -12.58 -16.89
C CYS A 240 -58.96 -12.97 -16.74
N HIS A 241 -59.78 -12.11 -16.16
CA HIS A 241 -61.24 -12.24 -16.06
C HIS A 241 -61.96 -11.42 -17.14
#